data_AF-A0A505MKK7-F1
#
_entry.id   AF-A0A505MKK7-F1
#
_cell.length_a   1.000
_cell.length_b   1.000
_cell.length_c   1.000
_cell.angle_alpha   90.00
_cell.angle_beta   90.00
_cell.angle_gamma   90.00
#
_symmetry.space_group_name_H-M   'P 1'
#
loop_
_entity.id
_entity.type
_entity.pdbx_description
1 polymer ?
#
loop_
_entity_poly.entity_id
_entity_poly.type
_entity_poly.pdbx_seq_one_letter_code
_entity_poly.pdbx_strand_id
1 'polypeptide(L)'
;MKKYLVICLLPFLTTGCSAKPTPEEELDIQARFLPTVFNLDAGTYALAQKEAPSALTKQLYDDALFKLGLLKRYDDQASAEFKLEKTVKPIPLNTLCLMGKFVTNPVYIKSVKHSIEQEPDLNKWIQEKQPKWQETLKKENPEIFDYPCNITIKPL
;
A
#
# COMPACT_ATOMS: atom_id res chain seq x y z
N MET A 1 3.40 -62.96 14.44
CA MET A 1 3.64 -61.78 15.32
C MET A 1 4.35 -60.68 14.52
N LYS A 2 3.61 -59.83 13.80
CA LYS A 2 4.15 -58.72 12.97
C LYS A 2 3.05 -57.65 12.81
N LYS A 3 2.58 -57.04 13.90
CA LYS A 3 1.57 -55.97 13.82
C LYS A 3 1.78 -54.78 14.78
N TYR A 4 2.85 -54.77 15.58
CA TYR A 4 3.05 -53.74 16.61
C TYR A 4 4.08 -52.65 16.26
N LEU A 5 4.69 -52.69 15.08
CA LEU A 5 5.79 -51.76 14.74
C LEU A 5 5.34 -50.43 14.09
N VAL A 6 4.05 -50.26 13.79
CA VAL A 6 3.53 -49.07 13.07
C VAL A 6 3.10 -47.96 14.04
N ILE A 7 2.91 -48.25 15.32
CA ILE A 7 2.33 -47.30 16.29
C ILE A 7 3.40 -46.35 16.89
N CYS A 8 4.69 -46.70 16.81
CA CYS A 8 5.76 -45.86 17.37
C CYS A 8 6.21 -44.69 16.48
N LEU A 9 5.70 -44.58 15.24
CA LEU A 9 6.04 -43.48 14.30
C LEU A 9 4.98 -42.35 14.28
N LEU A 10 3.85 -42.53 14.95
CA LEU A 10 2.80 -41.52 15.08
C LEU A 10 3.17 -40.26 15.91
N PRO A 11 4.12 -40.26 16.88
CA PRO A 11 4.42 -39.04 17.65
C PRO A 11 5.18 -37.97 16.86
N PHE A 12 5.80 -38.32 15.72
CA PHE A 12 6.53 -37.37 14.87
C PHE A 12 5.63 -36.61 13.89
N LEU A 13 4.35 -37.00 13.79
CA LEU A 13 3.37 -36.35 12.92
C LEU A 13 2.51 -35.31 13.66
N THR A 14 2.70 -35.15 14.98
CA THR A 14 1.91 -34.22 15.81
C THR A 14 2.63 -32.91 16.13
N THR A 15 3.80 -32.63 15.54
CA THR A 15 4.28 -31.24 15.47
C THR A 15 3.46 -30.51 14.43
N GLY A 16 2.23 -30.16 14.78
CA GLY A 16 1.47 -29.17 14.01
C GLY A 16 2.35 -27.94 13.86
N CYS A 17 2.68 -27.57 12.63
CA CYS A 17 3.44 -26.37 12.29
C CYS A 17 2.76 -25.13 12.87
N SER A 18 3.09 -24.79 14.11
CA SER A 18 2.93 -23.45 14.67
C SER A 18 4.23 -22.68 14.44
N ALA A 19 4.76 -22.75 13.21
CA ALA A 19 5.91 -21.94 12.84
C ALA A 19 5.43 -20.48 12.85
N LYS A 20 5.85 -19.72 13.86
CA LYS A 20 5.64 -18.27 13.83
C LYS A 20 6.34 -17.73 12.58
N PRO A 21 5.75 -16.74 11.89
CA PRO A 21 6.43 -16.06 10.80
C PRO A 21 7.81 -15.60 11.28
N THR A 22 8.80 -15.73 10.41
CA THR A 22 10.07 -15.04 10.61
C THR A 22 9.83 -13.53 10.61
N PRO A 23 10.72 -12.73 11.22
CA PRO A 23 10.59 -11.27 11.18
C PRO A 23 10.41 -10.70 9.76
N GLU A 24 11.07 -11.29 8.76
CA GLU A 24 10.94 -10.88 7.35
C GLU A 24 9.57 -11.25 6.77
N GLU A 25 9.06 -12.45 7.04
CA GLU A 25 7.70 -12.84 6.62
C GLU A 25 6.62 -11.98 7.27
N GLU A 26 6.82 -11.59 8.53
CA GLU A 26 5.93 -10.67 9.24
C GLU A 26 5.92 -9.28 8.59
N LEU A 27 7.08 -8.77 8.18
CA LEU A 27 7.19 -7.52 7.42
C LEU A 27 6.49 -7.63 6.06
N ASP A 28 6.66 -8.74 5.34
CA ASP A 28 5.98 -9.00 4.07
C ASP A 28 4.45 -9.03 4.24
N ILE A 29 3.95 -9.66 5.31
CA ILE A 29 2.52 -9.68 5.65
C ILE A 29 2.02 -8.27 5.90
N GLN A 30 2.74 -7.48 6.70
CA GLN A 30 2.35 -6.11 7.03
C GLN A 30 2.39 -5.19 5.80
N ALA A 31 3.40 -5.33 4.94
CA ALA A 31 3.51 -4.61 3.68
C ALA A 31 2.33 -4.89 2.73
N ARG A 32 1.79 -6.12 2.74
CA ARG A 32 0.57 -6.51 1.98
C ARG A 32 -0.71 -6.03 2.63
N PHE A 33 -0.74 -6.00 3.97
CA PHE A 33 -1.93 -5.66 4.72
C PHE A 33 -2.20 -4.15 4.77
N LEU A 34 -1.16 -3.32 4.95
CA LEU A 34 -1.30 -1.86 5.04
C LEU A 34 -2.09 -1.23 3.89
N PRO A 35 -1.84 -1.58 2.61
CA PRO A 35 -2.66 -1.07 1.50
C PRO A 35 -4.16 -1.39 1.65
N THR A 36 -4.50 -2.55 2.22
CA THR A 36 -5.90 -2.92 2.46
C THR A 36 -6.54 -2.04 3.52
N VAL A 37 -5.79 -1.67 4.58
CA VAL A 37 -6.26 -0.71 5.59
C VAL A 37 -6.42 0.68 4.97
N PHE A 38 -5.43 1.12 4.19
CA PHE A 38 -5.46 2.43 3.55
C PHE A 38 -6.58 2.54 2.50
N ASN A 39 -7.02 1.42 1.94
CA ASN A 39 -8.16 1.38 1.02
C ASN A 39 -9.45 1.95 1.61
N LEU A 40 -9.59 1.99 2.94
CA LEU A 40 -10.73 2.62 3.60
C LEU A 40 -10.85 4.12 3.26
N ASP A 41 -9.74 4.77 2.91
CA ASP A 41 -9.67 6.20 2.60
C ASP A 41 -9.67 6.50 1.09
N ALA A 42 -9.91 5.51 0.23
CA ALA A 42 -9.84 5.66 -1.23
C ALA A 42 -10.65 6.85 -1.76
N GLY A 43 -11.93 6.90 -1.39
CA GLY A 43 -12.83 7.99 -1.78
C GLY A 43 -12.39 9.34 -1.21
N THR A 44 -11.89 9.36 0.02
CA THR A 44 -11.38 10.56 0.67
C THR A 44 -10.25 11.19 -0.14
N TYR A 45 -9.25 10.41 -0.58
CA TYR A 45 -8.16 10.94 -1.41
C TYR A 45 -8.60 11.38 -2.80
N ALA A 46 -9.58 10.69 -3.40
CA ALA A 46 -10.11 11.05 -4.71
C ALA A 46 -10.92 12.36 -4.67
N LEU A 47 -11.69 12.58 -3.60
CA LEU A 47 -12.51 13.78 -3.40
C LEU A 47 -11.67 14.97 -2.95
N ALA A 48 -10.74 14.78 -2.00
CA ALA A 48 -9.88 15.85 -1.52
C ALA A 48 -9.05 16.51 -2.63
N GLN A 49 -8.64 15.73 -3.65
CA GLN A 49 -7.94 16.25 -4.83
C GLN A 49 -8.76 17.26 -5.65
N LYS A 50 -10.08 17.26 -5.52
CA LYS A 50 -11.00 18.17 -6.23
C LYS A 50 -11.36 19.40 -5.42
N GLU A 51 -10.97 19.45 -4.15
CA GLU A 51 -11.27 20.55 -3.24
C GLU A 51 -10.09 21.50 -3.07
N ALA A 52 -10.40 22.77 -2.83
CA ALA A 52 -9.40 23.74 -2.39
C ALA A 52 -8.85 23.35 -1.00
N PRO A 53 -7.57 23.59 -0.71
CA PRO A 53 -7.00 23.25 0.58
C PRO A 53 -7.71 23.94 1.75
N SER A 54 -8.30 23.13 2.63
CA SER A 54 -8.94 23.54 3.88
C SER A 54 -8.12 23.06 5.08
N ALA A 55 -8.49 23.44 6.30
CA ALA A 55 -7.82 22.91 7.50
C ALA A 55 -7.91 21.37 7.57
N LEU A 56 -9.09 20.81 7.21
CA LEU A 56 -9.32 19.38 7.19
C LEU A 56 -8.48 18.67 6.12
N THR A 57 -8.49 19.17 4.88
CA THR A 57 -7.77 18.49 3.80
C THR A 57 -6.25 18.64 3.91
N LYS A 58 -5.76 19.69 4.60
CA LYS A 58 -4.35 19.80 4.99
C LYS A 58 -3.97 18.77 6.05
N GLN A 59 -4.80 18.54 7.07
CA GLN A 59 -4.54 17.46 8.03
C GLN A 59 -4.54 16.09 7.34
N LEU A 60 -5.48 15.85 6.42
CA LEU A 60 -5.52 14.63 5.62
C LEU A 60 -4.24 14.45 4.79
N TYR A 61 -3.65 15.54 4.29
CA TYR A 61 -2.39 15.51 3.56
C TYR A 61 -1.24 15.02 4.46
N ASP A 62 -1.13 15.57 5.66
CA ASP A 62 -0.11 15.15 6.64
C ASP A 62 -0.29 13.67 7.03
N ASP A 63 -1.53 13.24 7.26
CA ASP A 63 -1.86 11.84 7.55
C ASP A 63 -1.51 10.91 6.37
N ALA A 64 -1.73 11.35 5.13
CA ALA A 64 -1.36 10.61 3.92
C ALA A 64 0.16 10.47 3.77
N LEU A 65 0.92 11.54 4.05
CA LEU A 65 2.38 11.48 4.09
C LEU A 65 2.87 10.46 5.12
N PHE A 66 2.30 10.47 6.33
CA PHE A 66 2.67 9.52 7.37
C PHE A 66 2.37 8.08 6.96
N LYS A 67 1.19 7.81 6.38
CA LYS A 67 0.81 6.48 5.87
C LYS A 67 1.74 6.00 4.76
N LEU A 68 2.10 6.87 3.80
CA LEU A 68 3.06 6.51 2.75
C LEU A 68 4.46 6.29 3.30
N GLY A 69 4.89 7.11 4.26
CA GLY A 69 6.16 6.93 4.96
C GLY A 69 6.23 5.59 5.69
N LEU A 70 5.16 5.19 6.37
CA LEU A 70 5.05 3.87 6.99
C LEU A 70 5.15 2.76 5.94
N LEU A 71 4.35 2.83 4.87
CA LEU A 71 4.36 1.83 3.81
C LEU A 71 5.74 1.70 3.15
N LYS A 72 6.42 2.82 2.90
CA LYS A 72 7.79 2.82 2.38
C LYS A 72 8.74 2.06 3.30
N ARG A 73 8.68 2.28 4.62
CA ARG A 73 9.53 1.56 5.57
C ARG A 73 9.32 0.05 5.49
N TYR A 74 8.08 -0.41 5.32
CA TYR A 74 7.81 -1.83 5.11
C TYR A 74 8.29 -2.32 3.75
N ASP A 75 8.10 -1.56 2.67
CA ASP A 75 8.59 -1.91 1.33
C ASP A 75 10.12 -1.98 1.26
N ASP A 76 10.84 -1.14 2.02
CA ASP A 76 12.30 -1.15 2.13
C ASP A 76 12.84 -2.34 2.94
N GLN A 77 12.06 -2.84 3.90
CA GLN A 77 12.45 -3.93 4.82
C GLN A 77 11.88 -5.30 4.42
N ALA A 78 10.92 -5.32 3.51
CA ALA A 78 10.36 -6.53 2.95
C ALA A 78 11.41 -7.31 2.15
N SER A 79 11.12 -8.58 1.90
CA SER A 79 12.00 -9.47 1.14
C SER A 79 12.35 -8.90 -0.24
N ALA A 80 13.52 -9.24 -0.78
CA ALA A 80 13.96 -8.73 -2.08
C ALA A 80 12.97 -9.06 -3.22
N GLU A 81 12.26 -10.18 -3.10
CA GLU A 81 11.22 -10.65 -4.03
C GLU A 81 9.89 -9.89 -3.87
N PHE A 82 9.66 -9.24 -2.72
CA PHE A 82 8.47 -8.45 -2.47
C PHE A 82 8.47 -7.19 -3.34
N LYS A 83 7.34 -6.97 -4.02
CA LYS A 83 7.07 -5.79 -4.83
C LYS A 83 5.59 -5.45 -4.72
N LEU A 84 5.26 -4.30 -4.13
CA LEU A 84 3.88 -3.85 -3.93
C LEU A 84 3.02 -3.98 -5.20
N GLU A 85 3.56 -3.58 -6.36
CA GLU A 85 2.86 -3.63 -7.64
C GLU A 85 2.53 -5.05 -8.14
N LYS A 86 3.18 -6.08 -7.59
CA LYS A 86 2.92 -7.49 -7.93
C LYS A 86 2.09 -8.22 -6.88
N THR A 87 2.16 -7.78 -5.62
CA THR A 87 1.62 -8.51 -4.47
C THR A 87 0.32 -7.93 -3.94
N VAL A 88 0.10 -6.62 -4.13
CA VAL A 88 -1.10 -5.93 -3.66
C VAL A 88 -2.23 -6.08 -4.66
N LYS A 89 -3.44 -6.37 -4.16
CA LYS A 89 -4.64 -6.50 -5.01
C LYS A 89 -4.95 -5.16 -5.72
N PRO A 90 -5.61 -5.20 -6.90
CA PRO A 90 -5.91 -4.00 -7.68
C PRO A 90 -6.61 -2.88 -6.91
N ILE A 91 -7.64 -3.18 -6.12
CA ILE A 91 -8.43 -2.16 -5.40
C ILE A 91 -7.57 -1.39 -4.37
N PRO A 92 -6.88 -2.05 -3.42
CA PRO A 92 -5.91 -1.37 -2.55
C PRO A 92 -4.78 -0.65 -3.29
N LEU A 93 -4.26 -1.22 -4.38
CA LEU A 93 -3.22 -0.59 -5.19
C LEU A 93 -3.71 0.71 -5.84
N ASN A 94 -4.97 0.74 -6.29
CA ASN A 94 -5.62 1.94 -6.77
C ASN A 94 -5.68 3.04 -5.69
N THR A 95 -5.94 2.68 -4.44
CA THR A 95 -5.91 3.62 -3.33
C THR A 95 -4.53 4.19 -3.05
N LEU A 96 -3.48 3.37 -3.10
CA LEU A 96 -2.10 3.87 -3.01
C LEU A 96 -1.80 4.87 -4.14
N CYS A 97 -2.28 4.59 -5.35
CA CYS A 97 -2.13 5.49 -6.49
C CYS A 97 -2.87 6.83 -6.28
N LEU A 98 -4.11 6.80 -5.77
CA LEU A 98 -4.88 8.00 -5.42
C LEU A 98 -4.20 8.81 -4.32
N MET A 99 -3.73 8.14 -3.27
CA MET A 99 -3.00 8.77 -2.16
C MET A 99 -1.71 9.41 -2.67
N GLY A 100 -0.96 8.70 -3.51
CA GLY A 100 0.23 9.22 -4.20
C GLY A 100 -0.08 10.50 -4.99
N LYS A 101 -1.14 10.50 -5.81
CA LYS A 101 -1.57 11.68 -6.57
C LYS A 101 -1.93 12.86 -5.67
N PHE A 102 -2.60 12.57 -4.56
CA PHE A 102 -2.98 13.58 -3.57
C PHE A 102 -1.75 14.25 -2.94
N VAL A 103 -0.79 13.47 -2.45
CA VAL A 103 0.40 14.03 -1.80
C VAL A 103 1.35 14.74 -2.77
N THR A 104 1.33 14.36 -4.05
CA THR A 104 2.11 15.02 -5.12
C THR A 104 1.36 16.17 -5.79
N ASN A 105 0.15 16.53 -5.33
CA ASN A 105 -0.62 17.61 -5.95
C ASN A 105 0.04 18.98 -5.64
N PRO A 106 0.45 19.78 -6.66
CA PRO A 106 1.12 21.05 -6.44
C PRO A 106 0.32 22.08 -5.64
N VAL A 107 -1.02 22.03 -5.72
CA VAL A 107 -1.90 22.90 -4.95
C VAL A 107 -1.75 22.61 -3.45
N TYR A 108 -1.72 21.33 -3.08
CA TYR A 108 -1.55 20.91 -1.70
C TYR A 108 -0.13 21.16 -1.20
N ILE A 109 0.89 20.80 -1.98
CA ILE A 109 2.32 21.03 -1.67
C ILE A 109 2.57 22.49 -1.26
N LYS A 110 2.01 23.45 -2.00
CA LYS A 110 2.18 24.90 -1.72
C LYS A 110 1.36 25.40 -0.53
N SER A 111 0.37 24.64 -0.07
CA SER A 111 -0.60 25.07 0.93
C SER A 111 -0.32 24.55 2.35
N VAL A 112 0.56 23.57 2.48
CA VAL A 112 0.97 22.93 3.73
C VAL A 112 2.35 23.42 4.17
N LYS A 113 2.65 23.31 5.47
CA LYS A 113 3.99 23.62 6.00
C LYS A 113 4.96 22.46 5.77
N HIS A 114 4.45 21.23 5.91
CA HIS A 114 5.20 20.00 5.75
C HIS A 114 4.75 19.31 4.46
N SER A 115 5.60 19.30 3.43
CA SER A 115 5.26 18.75 2.11
C SER A 115 6.14 17.56 1.75
N ILE A 116 5.69 16.75 0.79
CA ILE A 116 6.48 15.64 0.28
C ILE A 116 7.86 16.06 -0.26
N GLU A 117 8.00 17.29 -0.75
CA GLU A 117 9.28 17.81 -1.27
C GLU A 117 10.35 17.96 -0.18
N GLN A 118 9.93 18.05 1.09
CA GLN A 118 10.81 18.10 2.25
C GLN A 118 11.21 16.70 2.76
N GLU A 119 10.60 15.65 2.20
CA GLU A 119 10.85 14.24 2.52
C GLU A 119 11.48 13.55 1.30
N PRO A 120 12.78 13.80 1.00
CA PRO A 120 13.38 13.46 -0.30
C PRO A 120 13.34 11.96 -0.62
N ASP A 121 13.55 11.11 0.38
CA ASP A 121 13.50 9.66 0.20
C ASP A 121 12.10 9.16 -0.12
N LEU A 122 11.08 9.72 0.56
CA LEU A 122 9.69 9.39 0.30
C LEU A 122 9.25 9.93 -1.06
N ASN A 123 9.66 11.15 -1.40
CA ASN A 123 9.37 11.76 -2.69
C ASN A 123 9.96 10.94 -3.83
N LYS A 124 11.23 10.56 -3.74
CA LYS A 124 11.86 9.70 -4.74
C LYS A 124 11.11 8.36 -4.88
N TRP A 125 10.80 7.73 -3.76
CA TRP A 125 10.08 6.45 -3.74
C TRP A 125 8.69 6.56 -4.39
N ILE A 126 7.91 7.61 -4.10
CA ILE A 126 6.58 7.76 -4.71
C ILE A 126 6.69 7.99 -6.22
N GLN A 127 7.67 8.78 -6.68
CA GLN A 127 7.90 9.03 -8.11
C GLN A 127 8.29 7.75 -8.86
N GLU A 128 8.99 6.82 -8.22
CA GLU A 128 9.35 5.52 -8.80
C GLU A 128 8.18 4.52 -8.79
N LYS A 129 7.34 4.56 -7.75
CA LYS A 129 6.26 3.58 -7.55
C LYS A 129 4.98 3.94 -8.31
N GLN A 130 4.63 5.22 -8.36
CA GLN A 130 3.37 5.68 -8.96
C GLN A 130 3.20 5.27 -10.44
N PRO A 131 4.21 5.37 -11.32
CA PRO A 131 4.10 4.87 -12.70
C PRO A 131 3.84 3.35 -12.76
N LYS A 132 4.52 2.56 -11.92
CA LYS A 132 4.37 1.09 -11.88
C LYS A 132 2.97 0.68 -11.41
N TRP A 133 2.41 1.40 -10.43
CA TRP A 133 1.05 1.18 -9.97
C TRP A 133 0.05 1.51 -11.09
N GLN A 134 0.20 2.65 -11.76
CA GLN A 134 -0.66 3.02 -12.88
C GLN A 134 -0.60 1.99 -14.02
N GLU A 135 0.59 1.52 -14.39
CA GLU A 135 0.79 0.48 -15.39
C GLU A 135 0.12 -0.85 -15.02
N THR A 136 0.18 -1.23 -13.75
CA THR A 136 -0.51 -2.42 -13.24
C THR A 136 -2.02 -2.25 -13.34
N LEU A 137 -2.54 -1.11 -12.89
CA LEU A 137 -3.97 -0.81 -12.87
C LEU A 137 -4.57 -0.61 -14.27
N LYS A 138 -3.78 -0.28 -15.29
CA LYS A 138 -4.25 -0.17 -16.69
C LYS A 138 -4.75 -1.50 -17.26
N LYS A 139 -4.34 -2.63 -16.68
CA LYS A 139 -4.71 -3.98 -17.14
C LYS A 139 -6.04 -4.45 -16.56
N GLU A 140 -6.55 -3.74 -15.56
CA GLU A 140 -7.75 -4.10 -14.81
C GLU A 140 -9.01 -3.49 -15.45
N ASN A 141 -10.17 -4.10 -15.22
CA ASN A 141 -11.45 -3.52 -15.64
C ASN A 141 -11.70 -2.22 -14.85
N PRO A 142 -11.82 -1.04 -15.49
CA PRO A 142 -12.04 0.23 -14.79
C PRO A 142 -13.28 0.25 -13.88
N GLU A 143 -14.30 -0.56 -14.17
CA GLU A 143 -15.56 -0.62 -13.42
C GLU A 143 -15.41 -1.21 -12.01
N ILE A 144 -14.27 -1.84 -11.68
CA ILE A 144 -14.02 -2.35 -10.33
C ILE A 144 -13.61 -1.24 -9.35
N PHE A 145 -13.35 -0.03 -9.84
CA PHE A 145 -12.90 1.09 -9.03
C PHE A 145 -13.99 2.17 -8.93
N ASP A 146 -14.45 2.46 -7.71
CA ASP A 146 -15.34 3.60 -7.46
C ASP A 146 -14.67 4.94 -7.86
N TYR A 147 -13.35 5.01 -7.64
CA TYR A 147 -12.51 6.16 -7.98
C TYR A 147 -11.24 5.70 -8.68
N PRO A 148 -11.22 5.59 -10.03
CA PRO A 148 -10.05 5.11 -10.75
C PRO A 148 -8.89 6.12 -10.73
N CYS A 149 -7.71 5.70 -10.28
CA CYS A 149 -6.53 6.53 -10.27
C CYS A 149 -6.06 6.91 -11.68
N ASN A 150 -6.35 6.08 -12.69
CA ASN A 150 -5.86 6.28 -14.06
C ASN A 150 -6.57 7.40 -14.84
N ILE A 151 -7.60 8.02 -14.29
CA ILE A 151 -8.25 9.17 -14.93
C ILE A 151 -7.49 10.44 -14.52
N THR A 152 -6.90 11.11 -15.51
CA THR A 152 -6.43 12.48 -15.34
C THR A 152 -7.68 13.35 -15.20
N ILE A 153 -8.00 13.76 -13.97
CA ILE A 153 -9.10 14.71 -13.74
C ILE A 153 -8.67 16.00 -14.44
N LYS A 154 -9.30 16.34 -15.57
CA LYS A 154 -9.16 17.68 -16.16
C LYS A 154 -9.62 18.69 -15.10
N PRO A 155 -8.83 19.72 -14.80
CA PRO A 155 -9.32 20.80 -13.95
C PRO A 155 -10.56 21.43 -14.61
N LEU A 156 -11.59 21.67 -13.79
CA LEU A 156 -12.75 22.47 -14.15
C LEU A 156 -12.34 23.93 -14.39
#